data_AF-A0A2W2KSW1-F1
#
_entry.id   AF-A0A2W2KSW1-F1
#
_cell.length_a   1.000
_cell.length_b   1.000
_cell.length_c   1.000
_cell.angle_alpha   90.00
_cell.angle_beta   90.00
_cell.angle_gamma   90.00
#
_symmetry.space_group_name_H-M   'P 1'
#
loop_
_entity.id
_entity.type
_entity.pdbx_description
1 polymer ?
#
loop_
_entity_poly.entity_id
_entity_poly.type
_entity_poly.pdbx_seq_one_letter_code
_entity_poly.pdbx_strand_id
1 'polypeptide(L)' 'MDCRDNPDVPGLCHVAPGARRALIARHRGDVDTYERERKRRTRELERNGPSALSSVFTHTHGFTASA' A
#
# COMPACT_ATOMS: atom_id res chain seq x y z
N MET A 1 -2.69 3.21 -12.58
CA MET A 1 -2.60 3.51 -11.14
C MET A 1 -1.13 3.59 -10.76
N ASP A 2 -0.41 4.53 -11.35
CA ASP A 2 0.94 4.86 -10.91
C ASP A 2 0.90 5.92 -9.80
N CYS A 3 1.97 6.02 -9.01
CA CYS A 3 2.04 7.06 -8.00
C CYS A 3 2.19 8.46 -8.61
N ARG A 4 2.74 8.58 -9.83
CA ARG A 4 2.82 9.86 -10.56
C ARG A 4 1.45 10.40 -10.96
N ASP A 5 0.49 9.52 -11.21
CA ASP A 5 -0.89 9.90 -11.57
C ASP A 5 -1.72 10.31 -10.33
N ASN A 6 -1.20 10.07 -9.12
CA ASN A 6 -1.87 10.33 -7.84
C ASN A 6 -0.87 10.94 -6.83
N PRO A 7 -0.26 12.08 -7.17
CA PRO A 7 0.86 12.65 -6.40
C PRO A 7 0.43 13.16 -5.01
N ASP A 8 -0.86 13.42 -4.83
CA ASP A 8 -1.48 13.88 -3.59
C ASP A 8 -1.77 12.75 -2.59
N VAL A 9 -1.70 11.49 -3.03
CA VAL A 9 -1.91 10.32 -2.16
C VAL A 9 -0.61 10.01 -1.39
N PRO A 10 -0.56 10.21 -0.07
CA PRO A 10 0.68 10.08 0.69
C PRO A 10 1.27 8.66 0.64
N GLY A 11 2.59 8.57 0.44
CA GLY A 11 3.33 7.30 0.51
C GLY A 11 3.09 6.33 -0.65
N LEU A 12 2.34 6.72 -1.68
CA LEU A 12 1.92 5.81 -2.76
C LEU A 12 3.08 5.21 -3.57
N CYS A 13 4.20 5.92 -3.71
CA CYS A 13 5.40 5.41 -4.39
C CYS A 13 6.17 4.37 -3.56
N HIS A 14 5.95 4.31 -2.25
CA HIS A 14 6.71 3.45 -1.32
C HIS A 14 5.96 2.19 -0.92
N VAL A 15 4.84 1.88 -1.59
CA VAL A 15 4.08 0.66 -1.35
C VAL A 15 4.14 -0.28 -2.53
N ALA A 16 3.93 -1.57 -2.25
CA ALA A 16 3.79 -2.59 -3.28
C ALA A 16 2.68 -2.17 -4.29
N PRO A 17 2.85 -2.43 -5.60
CA PRO A 17 1.86 -2.07 -6.61
C PRO A 17 0.44 -2.56 -6.28
N GLY A 18 0.32 -3.76 -5.71
CA GLY A 18 -0.96 -4.35 -5.31
C GLY A 18 -1.66 -3.65 -4.13
N ALA A 19 -0.97 -2.78 -3.38
CA ALA A 19 -1.55 -2.00 -2.29
C ALA A 19 -2.01 -0.60 -2.73
N ARG A 20 -1.50 -0.10 -3.88
CA ARG A 20 -1.76 1.27 -4.36
C ARG A 20 -3.24 1.57 -4.54
N ARG A 21 -3.98 0.64 -5.15
CA ARG A 21 -5.42 0.81 -5.41
C ARG A 21 -6.22 1.07 -4.13
N ALA A 22 -5.92 0.32 -3.07
CA ALA A 22 -6.62 0.48 -1.79
C ALA A 22 -6.26 1.80 -1.10
N LEU A 23 -5.02 2.28 -1.21
CA LEU A 23 -4.61 3.55 -0.63
C LEU A 23 -5.22 4.74 -1.37
N ILE A 24 -5.28 4.67 -2.70
CA ILE A 24 -5.99 5.67 -3.51
C ILE A 24 -7.47 5.68 -3.11
N ALA A 25 -8.13 4.51 -3.09
CA ALA A 25 -9.54 4.42 -2.71
C ALA A 25 -9.81 5.00 -1.32
N ARG A 26 -8.98 4.66 -0.32
CA ARG A 26 -9.06 5.23 1.04
C ARG A 26 -8.90 6.75 1.03
N HIS A 27 -7.92 7.27 0.32
CA HIS A 27 -7.67 8.72 0.25
C HIS A 27 -8.82 9.47 -0.43
N ARG A 28 -9.44 8.86 -1.45
CA ARG A 28 -10.56 9.45 -2.20
C ARG A 28 -11.93 9.24 -1.55
N GLY A 29 -12.02 8.47 -0.47
CA GLY A 29 -13.30 8.12 0.17
C GLY A 29 -14.12 7.07 -0.61
N ASP A 30 -13.52 6.34 -1.54
CA ASP A 30 -14.16 5.22 -2.26
C ASP A 30 -14.17 3.97 -1.36
N VAL A 31 -15.19 3.89 -0.51
CA VAL A 31 -15.37 2.82 0.48
C VAL A 31 -15.54 1.46 -0.18
N ASP A 32 -16.29 1.37 -1.27
CA ASP A 32 -16.57 0.11 -1.96
C ASP A 32 -15.30 -0.51 -2.55
N THR A 33 -14.47 0.30 -3.21
CA THR A 33 -13.18 -0.18 -3.73
C THR A 33 -12.23 -0.54 -2.61
N TYR A 34 -12.20 0.25 -1.53
CA TYR A 34 -11.35 -0.04 -0.38
C TYR A 34 -11.70 -1.39 0.25
N GLU A 35 -12.98 -1.65 0.54
CA GLU A 35 -13.44 -2.90 1.15
C GLU A 35 -13.26 -4.11 0.22
N ARG A 36 -13.47 -3.94 -1.08
CA ARG A 36 -13.18 -4.99 -2.07
C ARG A 36 -11.69 -5.38 -2.08
N GLU A 37 -10.79 -4.41 -2.09
CA GLU A 37 -9.34 -4.66 -2.06
C GLU A 37 -8.87 -5.21 -0.71
N ARG A 38 -9.50 -4.78 0.38
CA ARG A 38 -9.27 -5.36 1.71
C ARG A 38 -9.66 -6.84 1.74
N LYS A 39 -10.86 -7.18 1.30
CA LYS A 39 -11.36 -8.56 1.22
C LYS A 39 -10.49 -9.45 0.31
N ARG A 40 -10.04 -8.92 -0.84
CA ARG A 40 -9.11 -9.63 -1.73
C ARG A 40 -7.81 -10.00 -1.01
N ARG A 41 -7.19 -9.03 -0.34
CA ARG A 41 -5.94 -9.23 0.40
C ARG A 41 -6.10 -10.20 1.58
N THR A 42 -7.21 -10.12 2.31
CA THR A 42 -7.54 -11.09 3.36
C THR A 42 -7.62 -12.50 2.79
N ARG A 43 -8.31 -12.71 1.67
CA ARG A 43 -8.39 -14.03 1.01
C ARG A 43 -7.04 -14.54 0.51
N GLU A 44 -6.17 -13.65 0.04
CA GLU A 44 -4.80 -14.01 -0.36
C GLU A 44 -3.97 -14.45 0.86
N LEU A 45 -4.08 -13.73 1.97
CA LEU A 45 -3.44 -14.09 3.24
C LEU A 45 -3.95 -15.43 3.78
N GLU A 46 -5.27 -15.64 3.77
CA GLU A 46 -5.89 -16.90 4.23
C GLU A 46 -5.45 -18.11 3.39
N ARG A 47 -5.27 -17.92 2.07
CA ARG A 47 -4.86 -19.00 1.16
C ARG A 47 -3.37 -19.29 1.19
N ASN A 48 -2.54 -18.24 1.24
CA ASN A 48 -1.10 -18.37 1.03
C ASN A 48 -0.30 -18.26 2.33
N GLY A 49 -0.94 -17.89 3.44
CA GLY A 49 -0.25 -17.49 4.66
C GLY A 49 0.39 -16.10 4.53
N PRO A 50 1.02 -15.61 5.61
CA PRO A 50 1.79 -14.38 5.57
C PRO A 50 2.96 -14.49 4.59
N SER A 51 3.29 -13.38 3.94
CA SER A 51 4.50 -13.31 3.11
C SER A 51 5.73 -13.68 3.94
N ALA A 52 6.66 -14.42 3.34
CA ALA A 52 7.93 -14.74 3.98
C ALA A 52 8.63 -13.45 4.43
N LEU A 53 9.20 -13.44 5.64
CA LEU A 53 9.90 -12.25 6.16
C LEU A 53 11.01 -11.75 5.23
N SER A 54 11.65 -12.66 4.49
CA SER A 54 12.65 -12.34 3.47
C SER A 54 12.12 -11.50 2.30
N SER A 55 10.80 -11.50 2.07
CA SER A 55 10.15 -10.68 1.04
C SER A 55 9.75 -9.28 1.53
N VAL A 56 9.87 -9.02 2.83
CA VAL A 56 9.60 -7.72 3.43
C VAL A 56 10.88 -6.89 3.38
N PHE A 57 11.01 -6.05 2.36
CA PHE A 57 12.13 -5.10 2.26
C PHE A 57 12.00 -4.02 3.34
N THR A 58 12.85 -4.09 4.37
CA THR A 58 13.05 -3.00 5.33
C THR A 58 13.78 -1.85 4.64
N HIS A 59 13.19 -0.65 4.67
CA HIS A 59 13.86 0.59 4.31
C HIS A 59 14.02 1.46 5.56
N THR A 60 15.25 1.91 5.82
CA THR A 60 15.56 2.86 6.89
C THR A 60 15.19 4.27 6.43
N HIS A 61 14.32 4.95 7.18
CA HIS A 61 14.14 6.40 7.02
C HIS A 61 15.34 7.09 7.67
N GLY A 62 16.30 7.54 6.86
CA GLY A 62 17.33 8.46 7.31
C GLY A 62 16.66 9.78 7.73
N PHE A 63 16.59 10.04 9.02
CA PHE A 63 16.17 11.33 9.55
C PHE A 63 17.33 12.32 9.35
N THR A 64 17.28 13.11 8.27
CA THR A 64 18.05 14.36 8.22
C THR A 64 17.14 15.46 8.76
N ALA A 65 17.23 15.73 10.06
CA ALA A 65 16.86 17.05 10.57
C ALA A 65 17.84 18.07 9.98
N SER A 66 17.36 18.88 9.05
CA SER A 66 18.00 20.15 8.74
C SER A 66 17.47 21.19 9.73
N ALA A 67 18.35 21.66 10.60
CA ALA A 67 18.21 22.91 11.34
C ALA A 67 19.26 23.89 10.80
#